data_AF-A0AAU8MZ53-F1
#
_entry.id   AF-A0AAU8MZ53-F1
#
_cell.length_a   1.000
_cell.length_b   1.000
_cell.length_c   1.000
_cell.angle_alpha   90.00
_cell.angle_beta   90.00
_cell.angle_gamma   90.00
#
_symmetry.space_group_name_H-M   'P 1'
#
loop_
_entity.id
_entity.type
_entity.pdbx_description
1 polymer ?
#
loop_
_entity_poly.entity_id
_entity_poly.type
_entity_poly.pdbx_seq_one_letter_code
_entity_poly.pdbx_strand_id
1 'polypeptide(L)' 'MHAEALRALREEGGRAGFFIGLFCDDDCGLELEPDLLAAAARLGIGLDLALYPGHPHEDRAAGVD' A
#
# COMPACT_ATOMS: atom_id res chain seq x y z
N MET A 1 10.90 -2.77 -20.35
CA MET A 1 10.50 -4.07 -19.75
C MET A 1 9.42 -3.95 -18.68
N HIS A 2 9.70 -3.50 -17.43
CA HIS A 2 8.66 -3.50 -16.38
C HIS A 2 7.51 -2.52 -16.63
N ALA A 3 7.80 -1.31 -17.14
CA ALA A 3 6.75 -0.34 -17.48
C ALA A 3 5.83 -0.81 -18.61
N GLU A 4 6.36 -1.57 -19.57
CA GLU A 4 5.55 -2.14 -20.67
C GLU A 4 4.67 -3.28 -20.16
N ALA A 5 5.20 -4.14 -19.28
CA ALA A 5 4.41 -5.19 -18.64
C ALA A 5 3.26 -4.62 -17.79
N LEU A 6 3.49 -3.54 -17.05
CA LEU A 6 2.46 -2.86 -16.27
C LEU A 6 1.39 -2.20 -17.15
N ARG A 7 1.79 -1.67 -18.31
CA ARG A 7 0.84 -1.12 -19.29
C ARG A 7 -0.01 -2.23 -19.91
N ALA A 8 0.60 -3.33 -20.35
CA ALA A 8 -0.11 -4.49 -20.89
C ALA A 8 -1.11 -5.06 -19.88
N LEU A 9 -0.68 -5.25 -18.62
CA LEU A 9 -1.56 -5.67 -17.52
C LEU A 9 -2.81 -4.78 -17.42
N ARG A 10 -2.64 -3.46 -17.51
CA ARG A 10 -3.76 -2.50 -17.44
C ARG A 10 -4.66 -2.56 -18.66
N GLU A 11 -4.10 -2.68 -19.86
CA GLU A 11 -4.85 -2.80 -21.13
C GLU A 11 -5.73 -4.06 -21.16
N GLU A 12 -5.29 -5.12 -20.48
CA GLU A 12 -6.05 -6.36 -20.28
C GLU A 12 -7.09 -6.27 -19.13
N GLY A 13 -7.23 -5.09 -18.49
CA GLY A 13 -8.15 -4.86 -17.37
C GLY A 13 -7.59 -5.25 -16.00
N GLY A 14 -6.34 -5.68 -15.93
CA GLY A 14 -5.61 -5.96 -14.70
C GLY A 14 -5.25 -4.71 -13.91
N ARG A 15 -4.82 -4.91 -12.66
CA ARG A 15 -4.42 -3.85 -11.74
C ARG A 15 -3.14 -4.23 -11.04
N ALA A 16 -2.26 -3.27 -10.84
CA ALA A 16 -1.08 -3.39 -10.00
C ALA A 16 -1.13 -2.29 -8.93
N GLY A 17 -0.67 -2.61 -7.73
CA GLY A 17 -0.64 -1.65 -6.64
C GLY A 17 0.26 -2.09 -5.51
N PHE A 18 0.68 -1.13 -4.69
CA PHE A 18 1.30 -1.39 -3.39
C PHE A 18 0.28 -1.18 -2.29
N PHE A 19 0.24 -2.11 -1.35
CA PHE A 19 -0.49 -1.96 -0.10
C PHE A 19 0.49 -1.69 1.02
N ILE A 20 0.31 -0.56 1.70
CA ILE A 20 1.18 -0.07 2.76
C ILE A 20 0.35 -0.01 4.05
N GLY A 21 0.63 -0.94 4.97
CA GLY A 21 0.04 -0.95 6.30
C GLY A 21 0.98 -0.33 7.32
N LEU A 22 0.50 0.66 8.08
CA LEU A 22 1.22 1.24 9.21
C LEU A 22 0.46 0.98 10.51
N PHE A 23 1.21 0.54 11.52
CA PHE A 23 0.74 0.39 12.89
C PHE A 23 1.48 1.42 13.74
N CYS A 24 0.77 2.41 14.24
CA CYS A 24 1.34 3.49 15.04
C CYS A 24 0.36 3.96 16.11
N ASP A 25 0.87 4.16 17.32
CA ASP A 25 0.07 4.63 18.46
C ASP A 25 -0.20 6.14 18.39
N ASP A 26 0.67 6.88 17.72
CA ASP A 26 0.60 8.33 17.49
C ASP A 26 0.82 8.66 16.00
N ASP A 27 0.57 9.92 15.62
CA ASP A 27 0.92 10.43 14.28
C ASP A 27 2.41 10.22 14.01
N CYS A 28 2.71 9.40 12.99
CA CYS A 28 4.07 9.04 12.61
C CYS A 28 4.65 9.92 11.48
N GLY A 29 3.86 10.87 10.96
CA GLY A 29 4.32 11.78 9.91
C GLY A 29 4.67 11.08 8.59
N LEU A 30 3.98 9.99 8.25
CA LEU A 30 4.19 9.32 6.97
C LEU A 30 3.80 10.26 5.81
N GLU A 31 4.78 10.58 4.99
CA GLU A 31 4.59 11.37 3.78
C GLU A 31 4.98 10.55 2.55
N LEU A 32 4.09 10.53 1.55
CA LEU A 32 4.43 10.04 0.22
C LEU A 32 4.87 11.21 -0.63
N GLU A 33 6.16 11.22 -0.98
CA GLU A 33 6.77 12.26 -1.79
C GLU A 33 6.01 12.44 -3.13
N PRO A 34 5.80 13.69 -3.60
CA PRO A 34 5.09 13.97 -4.85
C PRO A 34 5.65 13.21 -6.07
N ASP A 35 6.97 13.03 -6.12
CA ASP A 35 7.64 12.30 -7.20
C ASP A 35 7.26 10.81 -7.24
N LEU A 36 7.05 10.19 -6.06
CA LEU A 36 6.58 8.82 -5.97
C LEU A 36 5.14 8.69 -6.48
N LEU A 37 4.27 9.62 -6.08
CA LEU A 37 2.88 9.66 -6.54
C LEU A 37 2.82 9.83 -8.07
N ALA A 38 3.63 10.74 -8.62
CA ALA A 38 3.70 10.99 -10.06
C ALA A 38 4.25 9.78 -10.83
N ALA A 39 5.25 9.09 -10.29
CA ALA A 39 5.79 7.86 -10.88
C ALA A 39 4.76 6.73 -10.87
N ALA A 40 4.07 6.51 -9.76
CA ALA A 40 3.02 5.50 -9.64
C ALA A 40 1.87 5.76 -10.63
N ALA A 41 1.40 7.01 -10.71
CA ALA A 41 0.34 7.42 -11.63
C ALA A 41 0.73 7.17 -13.10
N ARG A 42 1.95 7.55 -13.50
CA ARG A 42 2.46 7.31 -14.87
C ARG A 42 2.52 5.84 -15.25
N LEU A 43 2.77 4.97 -14.26
CA LEU A 43 2.82 3.52 -14.44
C LEU A 43 1.45 2.86 -14.27
N GLY A 44 0.41 3.62 -13.86
CA GLY A 44 -0.91 3.08 -13.54
C GLY A 44 -0.91 2.17 -12.30
N ILE A 45 0.03 2.37 -11.38
CA ILE A 45 0.15 1.63 -10.12
C ILE A 45 -0.68 2.35 -9.06
N GLY A 46 -1.58 1.63 -8.40
CA GLY A 46 -2.31 2.12 -7.23
C GLY A 46 -1.46 2.14 -5.97
N LEU A 47 -1.73 3.09 -5.08
CA LEU A 47 -1.16 3.11 -3.74
C LEU A 47 -2.33 3.05 -2.75
N ASP A 48 -2.31 2.06 -1.88
CA ASP A 48 -3.29 1.90 -0.81
C ASP A 48 -2.56 2.01 0.54
N LEU A 49 -3.08 2.88 1.40
CA LEU A 49 -2.51 3.22 2.69
C LEU A 49 -3.53 2.91 3.76
N ALA A 50 -3.19 1.96 4.62
CA ALA A 50 -3.99 1.60 5.78
C ALA A 50 -3.24 1.96 7.06
N LEU A 51 -3.81 2.88 7.85
CA LEU A 51 -3.30 3.22 9.18
C LEU A 51 -4.14 2.51 10.23
N TYR A 52 -3.47 1.78 11.10
CA TYR A 52 -4.06 1.05 12.21
C TYR A 52 -3.57 1.66 13.52
N PRO A 53 -4.48 2.12 14.40
CA PRO A 53 -4.10 2.47 15.76
C PRO A 53 -3.73 1.18 16.52
N GLY A 54 -2.55 1.15 17.17
CA GLY A 54 -2.15 0.03 18.03
C GLY A 54 -1.21 -1.01 17.40
N HIS A 55 -0.54 -1.80 18.24
CA HIS A 55 0.38 -2.87 17.85
C HIS A 55 -0.32 -4.07 17.14
N PRO A 56 0.27 -4.65 16.08
CA PRO A 56 -0.28 -5.82 15.37
C PRO A 56 -0.21 -7.16 16.13
N HIS A 57 -0.03 -7.18 17.45
CA HIS A 57 0.22 -8.40 18.21
C HIS A 57 -0.42 -8.44 19.61
N GLU A 58 -1.74 -8.28 19.73
CA GLU A 58 -2.45 -8.73 20.96
C GLU A 58 -3.66 -9.65 20.71
N ASP A 59 -4.20 -9.74 19.49
CA ASP A 59 -5.40 -10.56 19.24
C ASP A 59 -5.13 -12.06 19.00
N ARG A 60 -3.88 -12.54 19.04
CA ARG A 60 -3.59 -13.99 18.92
C ARG A 60 -3.57 -14.76 20.25
N ALA A 61 -3.75 -14.09 21.39
CA ALA A 61 -3.73 -14.73 22.71
C ALA A 61 -5.07 -14.69 23.48
N ALA A 62 -6.15 -14.20 22.88
CA ALA A 62 -7.48 -14.14 23.51
C ALA A 62 -8.48 -15.15 22.93
N GLY A 63 -8.00 -16.32 22.51
CA GLY A 63 -8.81 -17.42 21.97
C GLY A 63 -8.37 -18.77 22.54
N VAL A 64 -8.20 -18.85 23.86
CA VAL A 64 -8.29 -20.12 24.59
C VAL A 64 -9.45 -19.96 25.57
N ASP A 65 -10.59 -20.52 25.17
CA ASP A 65 -11.50 -21.21 26.08
C ASP A 65 -12.00 -22.47 25.35
#